data_AF-A0A2D7HTS5-F1
#
_entry.id   AF-A0A2D7HTS5-F1
#
_cell.length_a   1.000
_cell.length_b   1.000
_cell.length_c   1.000
_cell.angle_alpha   90.00
_cell.angle_beta   90.00
_cell.angle_gamma   90.00
#
_symmetry.space_group_name_H-M   'P 1'
#
loop_
_entity.id
_entity.type
_entity.pdbx_description
1 polymer ?
#
loop_
_entity_poly.entity_id
_entity_poly.type
_entity_poly.pdbx_seq_one_letter_code
_entity_poly.pdbx_strand_id
1 'polypeptide(L)'
;MRYLFVIFFLIGCSENNNSYFPLAKKKYWSYKIEIKPEIDQKTVYKKVNLSLGKKKLQINGEKYSIYPLLREDGSIYFYSFNKDGIYRKGSSFLKDKNINKQKSERIVLPKPEKIGRKWATESKTFLILKRYPYYDYRATTNFQIEYEIISKNQTVITPAGKFKNCLFVRGTGKTKFIGDSEIGTIEINISSEEWYAKGIGLIKSLRIEKTDSDLFGTTEMLQVLEDYK
;
A
#
# COMPACT_ATOMS: atom_id res chain seq x y z
N MET A 1 -1.84 42.49 -47.10
CA MET A 1 -0.98 41.80 -46.12
C MET A 1 -1.87 41.03 -45.16
N ARG A 2 -1.91 39.70 -45.29
CA ARG A 2 -2.81 38.83 -44.51
C ARG A 2 -1.99 38.21 -43.39
N TYR A 3 -2.14 38.73 -42.17
CA TYR A 3 -1.45 38.24 -40.99
C TYR A 3 -1.97 36.84 -40.62
N LEU A 4 -1.10 35.84 -40.73
CA LEU A 4 -1.35 34.47 -40.30
C LEU A 4 -1.07 34.39 -38.79
N PHE A 5 -2.13 34.41 -37.98
CA PHE A 5 -2.05 34.22 -36.54
C PHE A 5 -1.80 32.73 -36.24
N VAL A 6 -0.55 32.36 -35.96
CA VAL A 6 -0.18 31.00 -35.52
C VAL A 6 -0.53 30.88 -34.03
N ILE A 7 -1.64 30.21 -33.74
CA ILE A 7 -2.03 29.84 -32.37
C ILE A 7 -1.15 28.66 -31.94
N PHE A 8 -0.16 28.96 -31.10
CA PHE A 8 0.63 27.97 -30.39
C PHE A 8 -0.24 27.33 -29.30
N PHE A 9 -0.82 26.17 -29.59
CA PHE A 9 -1.40 25.31 -28.55
C PHE A 9 -0.27 24.82 -27.65
N LEU A 10 -0.04 25.54 -26.55
CA LEU A 10 0.69 25.03 -25.40
C LEU A 10 -0.12 23.86 -24.82
N ILE A 11 0.15 22.65 -25.31
CA ILE A 11 -0.28 21.41 -24.67
C ILE A 11 0.44 21.38 -23.33
N GLY A 12 -0.23 21.87 -22.29
CA GLY A 12 0.21 21.73 -20.92
C GLY A 12 0.45 20.26 -20.62
N CYS A 13 1.65 19.92 -20.14
CA CYS A 13 1.98 18.61 -19.61
C CYS A 13 0.88 18.15 -18.66
N SER A 14 0.02 17.24 -19.12
CA SER A 14 -0.96 16.61 -18.25
C SER A 14 -0.20 15.90 -17.13
N GLU A 15 -0.42 16.30 -15.88
CA GLU A 15 0.18 15.66 -14.71
C GLU A 15 -0.15 14.15 -14.70
N ASN A 16 0.80 13.38 -15.20
CA ASN A 16 1.11 11.97 -15.00
C ASN A 16 -0.08 10.98 -14.94
N ASN A 17 -0.83 10.86 -16.05
CA ASN A 17 -1.83 9.80 -16.25
C ASN A 17 -1.22 8.38 -16.29
N ASN A 18 0.12 8.26 -16.36
CA ASN A 18 0.86 7.02 -16.54
C ASN A 18 1.55 6.51 -15.26
N SER A 19 1.32 7.16 -14.11
CA SER A 19 1.91 6.77 -12.82
C SER A 19 1.25 5.52 -12.23
N TYR A 20 2.04 4.62 -11.64
CA TYR A 20 1.54 3.49 -10.84
C TYR A 20 1.04 3.89 -9.44
N PHE A 21 1.00 5.19 -9.13
CA PHE A 21 0.45 5.71 -7.87
C PHE A 21 -0.08 7.15 -8.07
N PRO A 22 -1.28 7.31 -8.66
CA PRO A 22 -1.78 8.59 -9.17
C PRO A 22 -2.54 9.40 -8.10
N LEU A 23 -1.85 9.86 -7.05
CA LEU A 23 -2.50 10.58 -5.95
C LEU A 23 -2.89 12.04 -6.27
N ALA A 24 -2.51 12.59 -7.42
CA ALA A 24 -2.69 14.02 -7.71
C ALA A 24 -4.16 14.42 -7.96
N LYS A 25 -4.96 13.54 -8.58
CA LYS A 25 -6.39 13.77 -8.79
C LYS A 25 -7.16 13.27 -7.56
N LYS A 26 -8.17 14.03 -7.12
CA LYS A 26 -9.14 13.54 -6.15
C LYS A 26 -9.77 12.28 -6.75
N LYS A 27 -9.43 11.14 -6.17
CA LYS A 27 -9.83 9.82 -6.64
C LYS A 27 -10.42 9.08 -5.47
N TYR A 28 -11.54 8.42 -5.72
CA TYR A 28 -12.17 7.51 -4.79
C TYR A 28 -11.95 6.10 -5.32
N TRP A 29 -11.57 5.18 -4.46
CA TRP A 29 -11.53 3.79 -4.84
C TRP A 29 -11.79 2.89 -3.64
N SER A 30 -12.24 1.68 -3.94
CA SER A 30 -12.55 0.70 -2.91
C SER A 30 -11.99 -0.67 -3.25
N TYR A 31 -11.71 -1.42 -2.20
CA TYR A 31 -11.23 -2.79 -2.28
C TYR A 31 -12.17 -3.72 -1.56
N LYS A 32 -12.35 -4.90 -2.12
CA LYS A 32 -12.81 -6.08 -1.38
C LYS A 32 -11.60 -6.72 -0.71
N ILE A 33 -11.67 -6.89 0.60
CA ILE A 33 -10.66 -7.58 1.40
C ILE A 33 -11.22 -8.89 1.88
N GLU A 34 -10.46 -9.95 1.70
CA GLU A 34 -10.75 -11.29 2.16
C GLU A 34 -9.57 -11.77 3.00
N ILE A 35 -9.81 -12.04 4.28
CA ILE A 35 -8.82 -12.63 5.20
C ILE A 35 -9.26 -14.06 5.45
N LYS A 36 -8.36 -15.01 5.19
CA LYS A 36 -8.54 -16.45 5.36
C LYS A 36 -7.47 -16.98 6.31
N PRO A 37 -7.75 -17.04 7.61
CA PRO A 37 -6.94 -17.81 8.54
C PRO A 37 -7.14 -19.31 8.28
N GLU A 38 -6.11 -20.11 8.53
CA GLU A 38 -6.18 -21.57 8.45
C GLU A 38 -7.04 -22.16 9.59
N ILE A 39 -7.00 -21.53 10.76
CA ILE A 39 -7.57 -22.06 12.01
C ILE A 39 -8.91 -21.39 12.38
N ASP A 40 -9.20 -20.22 11.81
CA ASP A 40 -10.36 -19.40 12.16
C ASP A 40 -11.19 -19.07 10.91
N GLN A 41 -12.37 -18.49 11.11
CA GLN A 41 -13.30 -18.19 10.06
C GLN A 41 -12.81 -17.06 9.16
N LYS A 42 -13.02 -17.26 7.86
CA LYS A 42 -12.84 -16.23 6.83
C LYS A 42 -13.64 -14.99 7.17
N THR A 43 -13.00 -13.83 7.02
CA THR A 43 -13.65 -12.51 7.14
C THR A 43 -13.58 -11.77 5.81
N VAL A 44 -14.66 -11.11 5.42
CA VAL A 44 -14.74 -10.27 4.21
C VAL A 44 -15.23 -8.89 4.58
N TYR A 45 -14.55 -7.86 4.10
CA TYR A 45 -14.98 -6.47 4.32
C TYR A 45 -14.50 -5.56 3.19
N LYS A 46 -15.05 -4.34 3.16
CA LYS A 46 -14.74 -3.32 2.17
C LYS A 46 -13.79 -2.29 2.76
N LYS A 47 -12.73 -1.93 2.03
CA LYS A 47 -11.87 -0.76 2.31
C LYS A 47 -12.15 0.33 1.32
N VAL A 48 -12.06 1.58 1.76
CA VAL A 48 -12.35 2.75 0.95
C VAL A 48 -11.26 3.78 1.14
N ASN A 49 -10.70 4.24 0.03
CA ASN A 49 -9.68 5.27 0.02
C ASN A 49 -10.16 6.49 -0.77
N LEU A 50 -9.82 7.66 -0.26
CA LEU A 50 -10.07 8.95 -0.91
C LEU A 50 -8.77 9.75 -0.96
N SER A 51 -8.28 10.03 -2.16
CA SER A 51 -7.20 11.00 -2.35
C SER A 51 -7.73 12.42 -2.14
N LEU A 52 -7.09 13.17 -1.25
CA LEU A 52 -7.44 14.58 -0.95
C LEU A 52 -6.72 15.57 -1.88
N GLY A 53 -5.99 15.06 -2.86
CA GLY A 53 -5.18 15.85 -3.81
C GLY A 53 -3.92 16.43 -3.20
N LYS A 54 -3.17 17.17 -4.01
CA LYS A 54 -1.92 17.81 -3.58
C LYS A 54 -2.17 18.89 -2.54
N LYS A 55 -1.48 18.81 -1.41
CA LYS A 55 -1.41 19.87 -0.39
C LYS A 55 0.03 20.32 -0.23
N LYS A 56 0.22 21.57 0.18
CA LYS A 56 1.52 22.10 0.58
C LYS A 56 1.58 22.04 2.10
N LEU A 57 2.63 21.44 2.62
CA LEU A 57 2.92 21.41 4.05
C LEU A 57 4.26 22.09 4.26
N GLN A 58 4.36 22.95 5.26
CA GLN A 58 5.63 23.51 5.69
C GLN A 58 6.07 22.76 6.95
N ILE A 59 7.22 22.10 6.89
CA ILE A 59 7.85 21.45 8.04
C ILE A 59 9.23 22.08 8.19
N ASN A 60 9.52 22.63 9.38
CA ASN A 60 10.84 23.18 9.70
C ASN A 60 11.35 24.21 8.65
N GLY A 61 10.46 25.03 8.11
CA GLY A 61 10.78 26.02 7.07
C GLY A 61 10.75 25.48 5.63
N GLU A 62 10.89 24.17 5.42
CA GLU A 62 10.89 23.54 4.10
C GLU A 62 9.45 23.24 3.61
N LYS A 63 9.20 23.54 2.34
CA LYS A 63 7.89 23.33 1.68
C LYS A 63 7.86 21.97 0.99
N TYR A 64 7.04 21.07 1.53
CA TYR A 64 6.80 19.75 0.96
C TYR A 64 5.48 19.71 0.21
N SER A 65 5.49 19.10 -0.99
CA SER A 65 4.26 18.68 -1.64
C SER A 65 3.85 17.32 -1.09
N ILE A 66 2.76 17.29 -0.34
CA ILE A 66 2.19 16.07 0.25
C ILE A 66 0.88 15.71 -0.46
N TYR A 67 0.58 14.42 -0.46
CA TYR A 67 -0.61 13.85 -1.08
C TYR A 67 -1.32 13.00 -0.02
N PRO A 68 -2.27 13.58 0.72
CA PRO A 68 -2.99 12.87 1.76
C PRO A 68 -4.00 11.89 1.16
N LEU A 69 -4.05 10.69 1.74
CA LEU A 69 -4.99 9.63 1.41
C LEU A 69 -5.79 9.30 2.67
N LEU A 70 -7.08 9.63 2.65
CA LEU A 70 -8.02 9.30 3.72
C LEU A 70 -8.54 7.87 3.53
N ARG A 71 -8.62 7.12 4.62
CA ARG A 71 -9.07 5.72 4.68
C ARG A 71 -10.41 5.60 5.40
N GLU A 72 -11.08 4.45 5.25
CA GLU A 72 -12.36 4.14 5.89
C GLU A 72 -12.33 4.21 7.43
N ASP A 73 -11.17 3.91 8.02
CA ASP A 73 -10.95 3.93 9.47
C ASP A 73 -10.65 5.34 10.02
N GLY A 74 -10.77 6.38 9.19
CA GLY A 74 -10.48 7.76 9.56
C GLY A 74 -8.98 8.08 9.66
N SER A 75 -8.10 7.13 9.33
CA SER A 75 -6.67 7.38 9.21
C SER A 75 -6.33 8.08 7.89
N ILE A 76 -5.30 8.91 7.92
CA ILE A 76 -4.77 9.64 6.78
C ILE A 76 -3.31 9.23 6.60
N TYR A 77 -2.96 8.78 5.41
CA TYR A 77 -1.56 8.56 5.01
C TYR A 77 -1.06 9.73 4.19
N PHE A 78 0.15 10.20 4.51
CA PHE A 78 0.78 11.30 3.82
C PHE A 78 1.88 10.79 2.90
N TYR A 79 1.71 10.99 1.60
CA TYR A 79 2.69 10.58 0.60
C TYR A 79 3.43 11.76 -0.01
N SER A 80 4.64 11.53 -0.50
CA SER A 80 5.40 12.49 -1.30
C SER A 80 6.02 11.80 -2.52
N PHE A 81 6.16 12.55 -3.61
CA PHE A 81 6.88 12.10 -4.80
C PHE A 81 8.25 12.76 -4.84
N ASN A 82 9.30 11.94 -4.92
CA ASN A 82 10.66 12.37 -5.18
C ASN A 82 11.14 11.80 -6.53
N LYS A 83 12.36 12.15 -6.95
CA LYS A 83 12.94 11.68 -8.22
C LYS A 83 13.14 10.16 -8.25
N ASP A 84 13.42 9.58 -7.09
CA ASP A 84 13.83 8.21 -6.83
C ASP A 84 12.69 7.29 -6.35
N GLY A 85 11.52 7.84 -6.05
CA GLY A 85 10.39 7.02 -5.62
C GLY A 85 9.22 7.77 -5.02
N ILE A 86 8.25 6.98 -4.57
CA ILE A 86 7.09 7.40 -3.79
C ILE A 86 7.34 7.01 -2.35
N TYR A 87 7.17 7.94 -1.44
CA TYR A 87 7.43 7.76 -0.01
C TYR A 87 6.15 8.00 0.80
N ARG A 88 5.93 7.19 1.84
CA ARG A 88 4.98 7.47 2.91
C ARG A 88 5.73 8.20 4.03
N LYS A 89 5.43 9.48 4.22
CA LYS A 89 6.11 10.36 5.19
C LYS A 89 5.51 10.27 6.60
N GLY A 90 4.30 9.74 6.72
CA GLY A 90 3.67 9.53 8.02
C GLY A 90 2.19 9.21 7.92
N SER A 91 1.55 9.19 9.08
CA SER A 91 0.11 8.99 9.22
C SER A 91 -0.48 9.85 10.33
N SER A 92 -1.77 10.11 10.27
CA SER A 92 -2.54 10.71 11.38
C SER A 92 -3.96 10.15 11.37
N PHE A 93 -4.76 10.49 12.36
CA PHE A 93 -6.22 10.38 12.31
C PHE A 93 -6.86 11.74 12.04
N LEU A 94 -8.11 11.76 11.60
CA LEU A 94 -8.88 12.99 11.35
C LEU A 94 -8.93 13.95 12.55
N LYS A 95 -8.91 13.40 13.77
CA LYS A 95 -8.98 14.16 15.03
C LYS A 95 -7.60 14.65 15.50
N ASP A 96 -6.52 14.15 14.91
CA ASP A 96 -5.17 14.48 15.34
C ASP A 96 -4.81 15.90 14.88
N LYS A 97 -4.19 16.67 15.77
CA LYS A 97 -3.65 18.00 15.43
C LYS A 97 -2.30 17.91 14.70
N ASN A 98 -1.58 16.81 14.85
CA ASN A 98 -0.21 16.62 14.35
C ASN A 98 -0.07 15.34 13.52
N ILE A 99 0.88 15.34 12.57
CA ILE A 99 1.23 14.16 11.79
C ILE A 99 2.18 13.29 12.61
N ASN A 100 1.85 12.01 12.79
CA ASN A 100 2.79 11.01 13.30
C ASN A 100 3.80 10.71 12.18
N LYS A 101 4.92 11.44 12.21
CA LYS A 101 6.01 11.26 11.27
C LYS A 101 6.59 9.86 11.43
N GLN A 102 6.84 9.20 10.31
CA GLN A 102 7.54 7.93 10.36
C GLN A 102 9.03 8.20 10.67
N LYS A 103 9.61 7.41 11.59
CA LYS A 103 11.02 7.58 12.02
C LYS A 103 12.01 7.39 10.86
N SER A 104 11.67 6.51 9.92
CA SER A 104 12.43 6.24 8.69
C SER A 104 11.55 6.51 7.45
N GLU A 105 12.18 6.95 6.36
CA GLU A 105 11.47 7.20 5.11
C GLU A 105 10.97 5.88 4.48
N ARG A 106 9.68 5.61 4.57
CA ARG A 106 9.09 4.39 3.99
C ARG A 106 8.85 4.57 2.49
N ILE A 107 9.74 4.02 1.67
CA ILE A 107 9.51 3.92 0.23
C ILE A 107 8.37 2.92 -0.06
N VAL A 108 7.44 3.32 -0.91
CA VAL A 108 6.26 2.55 -1.31
C VAL A 108 6.51 1.89 -2.66
N LEU A 109 7.03 2.68 -3.61
CA LEU A 109 7.36 2.22 -4.94
C LEU A 109 8.53 3.05 -5.49
N PRO A 110 9.67 2.43 -5.83
CA PRO A 110 10.83 3.15 -6.33
C PRO A 110 10.67 3.58 -7.78
N LYS A 111 11.42 4.63 -8.16
CA LYS A 111 11.55 5.12 -9.53
C LYS A 111 13.02 5.12 -9.98
N PRO A 112 13.30 4.80 -11.26
CA PRO A 112 12.36 4.22 -12.24
C PRO A 112 11.95 2.77 -11.85
N GLU A 113 10.73 2.36 -12.23
CA GLU A 113 10.20 1.01 -12.00
C GLU A 113 10.87 0.01 -12.95
N LYS A 114 12.12 -0.40 -12.65
CA LYS A 114 12.90 -1.38 -13.43
C LYS A 114 12.73 -2.79 -12.86
N ILE A 115 12.63 -3.79 -13.74
CA ILE A 115 12.63 -5.22 -13.34
C ILE A 115 13.95 -5.54 -12.62
N GLY A 116 13.88 -6.34 -11.56
CA GLY A 116 15.01 -6.69 -10.69
C GLY A 116 15.36 -5.61 -9.65
N ARG A 117 14.69 -4.44 -9.68
CA ARG A 117 14.94 -3.41 -8.67
C ARG A 117 14.41 -3.85 -7.31
N LYS A 118 15.28 -3.81 -6.31
CA LYS A 118 14.99 -4.19 -4.92
C LYS A 118 14.94 -2.99 -3.99
N TRP A 119 14.16 -3.10 -2.91
CA TRP A 119 14.18 -2.17 -1.79
C TRP A 119 13.64 -2.86 -0.53
N ALA A 120 14.04 -2.37 0.64
CA ALA A 120 13.50 -2.83 1.91
C ALA A 120 12.58 -1.78 2.52
N THR A 121 11.59 -2.21 3.29
CA THR A 121 10.76 -1.30 4.08
C THR A 121 10.34 -1.91 5.42
N GLU A 122 10.27 -1.05 6.44
CA GLU A 122 9.68 -1.43 7.73
C GLU A 122 8.18 -1.76 7.57
N SER A 123 7.84 -2.96 8.02
CA SER A 123 6.50 -3.48 8.10
C SER A 123 6.25 -4.10 9.47
N LYS A 124 5.02 -4.55 9.69
CA LYS A 124 4.63 -5.30 10.88
C LYS A 124 3.70 -6.42 10.51
N THR A 125 3.67 -7.48 11.30
CA THR A 125 2.65 -8.53 11.16
C THR A 125 1.30 -7.99 11.62
N PHE A 126 0.22 -8.45 10.99
CA PHE A 126 -1.13 -8.01 11.34
C PHE A 126 -2.24 -8.99 10.96
N LEU A 127 -1.89 -10.12 10.32
CA LEU A 127 -2.85 -11.16 9.92
C LEU A 127 -2.95 -12.29 10.95
N ILE A 128 -1.89 -12.51 11.73
CA ILE A 128 -1.90 -13.54 12.76
C ILE A 128 -2.78 -13.12 13.95
N LEU A 129 -3.94 -13.78 14.07
CA LEU A 129 -4.97 -13.56 15.07
C LEU A 129 -5.50 -14.90 15.56
N LYS A 130 -5.58 -15.08 16.87
CA LYS A 130 -6.31 -16.16 17.53
C LYS A 130 -7.43 -15.54 18.35
N ARG A 131 -8.67 -16.01 18.16
CA ARG A 131 -9.82 -15.57 18.95
C ARG A 131 -10.04 -16.54 20.11
N TYR A 132 -10.01 -16.01 21.33
CA TYR A 132 -10.43 -16.69 22.55
C TYR A 132 -11.83 -16.19 22.95
N PRO A 133 -12.57 -16.92 23.82
CA PRO A 133 -13.92 -16.53 24.22
C PRO A 133 -14.04 -15.10 24.79
N TYR A 134 -12.99 -14.60 25.44
CA TYR A 134 -13.01 -13.31 26.14
C TYR A 134 -12.06 -12.25 25.57
N TYR A 135 -11.15 -12.63 24.66
CA TYR A 135 -10.19 -11.70 24.08
C TYR A 135 -9.61 -12.21 22.75
N ASP A 136 -9.07 -11.28 21.97
CA ASP A 136 -8.34 -11.55 20.75
C ASP A 136 -6.83 -11.50 21.02
N TYR A 137 -6.10 -12.54 20.63
CA TYR A 137 -4.64 -12.56 20.70
C TYR A 137 -4.02 -12.30 19.32
N ARG A 138 -3.15 -11.30 19.21
CA ARG A 138 -2.51 -10.88 17.94
C ARG A 138 -1.01 -10.97 18.02
N ALA A 139 -0.40 -11.77 17.16
CA ALA A 139 1.07 -11.83 17.05
C ALA A 139 1.58 -10.67 16.17
N THR A 140 1.64 -9.47 16.75
CA THR A 140 2.10 -8.25 16.07
C THR A 140 3.57 -7.96 16.39
N THR A 141 4.44 -8.00 15.39
CA THR A 141 5.87 -7.72 15.51
C THR A 141 6.37 -6.97 14.28
N ASN A 142 7.39 -6.12 14.46
CA ASN A 142 8.00 -5.35 13.37
C ASN A 142 9.03 -6.19 12.61
N PHE A 143 9.22 -5.89 11.33
CA PHE A 143 10.22 -6.55 10.50
C PHE A 143 10.56 -5.72 9.25
N GLN A 144 11.66 -6.06 8.58
CA GLN A 144 11.96 -5.55 7.23
C GLN A 144 11.39 -6.50 6.19
N ILE A 145 10.58 -5.99 5.26
CA ILE A 145 10.19 -6.73 4.08
C ILE A 145 11.06 -6.28 2.91
N GLU A 146 11.64 -7.24 2.19
CA GLU A 146 12.43 -7.02 0.99
C GLU A 146 11.54 -7.21 -0.23
N TYR A 147 11.38 -6.16 -1.03
CA TYR A 147 10.58 -6.16 -2.24
C TYR A 147 11.46 -6.18 -3.50
N GLU A 148 10.92 -6.75 -4.57
CA GLU A 148 11.52 -6.76 -5.90
C GLU A 148 10.45 -6.55 -6.98
N ILE A 149 10.74 -5.74 -8.00
CA ILE A 149 9.92 -5.67 -9.22
C ILE A 149 10.21 -6.88 -10.09
N ILE A 150 9.21 -7.74 -10.27
CA ILE A 150 9.33 -9.00 -11.02
C ILE A 150 8.94 -8.83 -12.49
N SER A 151 7.88 -8.06 -12.78
CA SER A 151 7.34 -7.94 -14.14
C SER A 151 6.61 -6.62 -14.35
N LYS A 152 6.44 -6.21 -15.62
CA LYS A 152 5.70 -5.00 -16.05
C LYS A 152 4.61 -5.29 -17.09
N ASN A 153 4.39 -6.56 -17.43
CA ASN A 153 3.51 -7.00 -18.51
C ASN A 153 2.40 -7.94 -18.02
N GLN A 154 2.10 -7.94 -16.70
CA GLN A 154 1.03 -8.75 -16.15
C GLN A 154 -0.34 -8.26 -16.63
N THR A 155 -1.25 -9.20 -16.84
CA THR A 155 -2.68 -8.92 -17.03
C THR A 155 -3.44 -9.39 -15.80
N VAL A 156 -4.20 -8.50 -15.18
CA VAL A 156 -4.93 -8.77 -13.93
C VAL A 156 -6.39 -8.44 -14.12
N ILE A 157 -7.26 -9.35 -13.69
CA ILE A 157 -8.71 -9.16 -13.69
C ILE A 157 -9.15 -8.94 -12.24
N THR A 158 -9.91 -7.87 -12.02
CA THR A 158 -10.58 -7.57 -10.74
C THR A 158 -12.05 -7.27 -11.00
N PRO A 159 -12.90 -7.14 -9.97
CA PRO A 159 -14.28 -6.69 -10.16
C PRO A 159 -14.39 -5.34 -10.89
N ALA A 160 -13.41 -4.44 -10.72
CA ALA A 160 -13.35 -3.16 -11.42
C ALA A 160 -12.94 -3.26 -12.91
N GLY A 161 -12.59 -4.45 -13.42
CA GLY A 161 -12.29 -4.70 -14.84
C GLY A 161 -10.98 -5.43 -15.09
N LYS A 162 -10.54 -5.40 -16.36
CA LYS A 162 -9.32 -6.04 -16.84
C LYS A 162 -8.22 -5.01 -17.09
N PHE A 163 -7.09 -5.19 -16.41
CA PHE A 163 -5.92 -4.32 -16.49
C PHE A 163 -4.77 -5.04 -17.20
N LYS A 164 -4.12 -4.37 -18.16
CA LYS A 164 -2.96 -4.88 -18.91
C LYS A 164 -1.72 -4.08 -18.53
N ASN A 165 -0.54 -4.65 -18.77
CA ASN A 165 0.76 -4.02 -18.51
C ASN A 165 0.93 -3.58 -17.04
N CYS A 166 0.42 -4.41 -16.13
CA CYS A 166 0.53 -4.20 -14.70
C CYS A 166 1.96 -4.48 -14.22
N LEU A 167 2.44 -3.63 -13.32
CA LEU A 167 3.64 -3.88 -12.55
C LEU A 167 3.34 -4.95 -11.51
N PHE A 168 4.22 -5.94 -11.39
CA PHE A 168 4.15 -6.99 -10.39
C PHE A 168 5.37 -6.92 -9.48
N VAL A 169 5.10 -6.84 -8.18
CA VAL A 169 6.08 -6.72 -7.12
C VAL A 169 5.90 -7.89 -6.17
N ARG A 170 7.00 -8.53 -5.77
CA ARG A 170 7.01 -9.57 -4.74
C ARG A 170 7.84 -9.11 -3.56
N GLY A 171 7.36 -9.40 -2.36
CA GLY A 171 8.02 -9.10 -1.11
C GLY A 171 8.16 -10.34 -0.23
N THR A 172 9.29 -10.45 0.46
CA THR A 172 9.55 -11.52 1.44
C THR A 172 10.11 -10.94 2.72
N GLY A 173 9.74 -11.52 3.86
CA GLY A 173 10.27 -11.15 5.16
C GLY A 173 10.17 -12.30 6.14
N LYS A 174 10.96 -12.23 7.21
CA LYS A 174 10.92 -13.17 8.32
C LYS A 174 11.01 -12.40 9.62
N THR A 175 10.35 -12.90 10.65
CA THR A 175 10.40 -12.32 11.99
C THR A 175 10.04 -13.37 13.03
N LYS A 176 10.19 -13.01 14.30
CA LYS A 176 9.76 -13.81 15.44
C LYS A 176 8.81 -12.99 16.30
N PHE A 177 7.80 -13.66 16.82
CA PHE A 177 6.93 -13.10 17.84
C PHE A 177 7.19 -13.85 19.15
N ILE A 178 7.39 -13.09 20.23
CA ILE A 178 7.62 -13.62 21.57
C ILE A 178 6.31 -13.42 22.34
N GLY A 179 5.58 -14.52 22.55
CA GLY A 179 4.36 -14.55 23.32
C GLY A 179 4.59 -14.77 24.81
N ASP A 180 3.52 -15.11 25.50
CA ASP A 180 3.54 -15.55 26.90
C ASP A 180 4.02 -17.01 27.03
N SER A 181 3.94 -17.57 28.23
CA SER A 181 4.33 -18.95 28.51
C SER A 181 3.50 -20.00 27.76
N GLU A 182 2.27 -19.70 27.34
CA GLU A 182 1.43 -20.62 26.57
C GLU A 182 1.87 -20.67 25.11
N ILE A 183 2.17 -19.51 24.53
CA ILE A 183 2.48 -19.38 23.10
C ILE A 183 3.97 -19.61 22.81
N GLY A 184 4.84 -19.19 23.73
CA GLY A 184 6.28 -19.21 23.53
C GLY A 184 6.74 -18.30 22.39
N THR A 185 7.84 -18.67 21.73
CA THR A 185 8.36 -17.93 20.56
C THR A 185 7.91 -18.63 19.28
N ILE A 186 7.30 -17.87 18.37
CA ILE A 186 6.87 -18.36 17.06
C ILE A 186 7.65 -17.66 15.95
N GLU A 187 8.07 -18.42 14.94
CA GLU A 187 8.64 -17.88 13.71
C GLU A 187 7.54 -17.54 12.72
N ILE A 188 7.66 -16.38 12.07
CA ILE A 188 6.67 -15.90 11.09
C ILE A 188 7.39 -15.63 9.78
N ASN A 189 7.02 -16.36 8.73
CA ASN A 189 7.43 -16.12 7.36
C ASN A 189 6.35 -15.30 6.65
N ILE A 190 6.76 -14.19 6.02
CA ILE A 190 5.85 -13.29 5.33
C ILE A 190 6.16 -13.31 3.83
N SER A 191 5.11 -13.45 3.02
CA SER A 191 5.16 -13.14 1.60
C SER A 191 4.12 -12.09 1.23
N SER A 192 4.44 -11.26 0.26
CA SER A 192 3.56 -10.23 -0.29
C SER A 192 3.68 -10.23 -1.81
N GLU A 193 2.55 -10.15 -2.49
CA GLU A 193 2.46 -10.01 -3.93
C GLU A 193 1.55 -8.83 -4.23
N GLU A 194 2.03 -7.87 -5.03
CA GLU A 194 1.36 -6.61 -5.28
C GLU A 194 1.33 -6.31 -6.78
N TRP A 195 0.15 -5.98 -7.30
CA TRP A 195 -0.04 -5.61 -8.70
C TRP A 195 -0.50 -4.17 -8.81
N TYR A 196 0.20 -3.38 -9.62
CA TYR A 196 -0.12 -1.98 -9.87
C TYR A 196 -0.50 -1.74 -11.32
N ALA A 197 -1.59 -1.00 -11.55
CA ALA A 197 -1.96 -0.51 -12.87
C ALA A 197 -1.64 0.99 -13.01
N LYS A 198 -1.18 1.37 -14.20
CA LYS A 198 -0.92 2.77 -14.56
C LYS A 198 -2.21 3.58 -14.50
N GLY A 199 -2.13 4.77 -13.95
CA GLY A 199 -3.28 5.67 -13.82
C GLY A 199 -4.27 5.25 -12.74
N ILE A 200 -4.05 4.12 -12.03
CA ILE A 200 -4.95 3.65 -10.97
C ILE A 200 -4.21 3.50 -9.64
N GLY A 201 -3.12 2.74 -9.59
CA GLY A 201 -2.50 2.38 -8.32
C GLY A 201 -2.44 0.87 -8.11
N LEU A 202 -2.39 0.47 -6.84
CA LEU A 202 -2.51 -0.92 -6.41
C LEU A 202 -3.91 -1.45 -6.81
N ILE A 203 -3.97 -2.50 -7.60
CA ILE A 203 -5.22 -3.11 -8.07
C ILE A 203 -5.49 -4.47 -7.43
N LYS A 204 -4.44 -5.15 -6.97
CA LYS A 204 -4.51 -6.44 -6.26
C LYS A 204 -3.33 -6.54 -5.31
N SER A 205 -3.54 -7.12 -4.14
CA SER A 205 -2.45 -7.66 -3.34
C SER A 205 -2.85 -8.97 -2.66
N LEU A 206 -1.87 -9.85 -2.49
CA LEU A 206 -1.96 -11.06 -1.69
C LEU A 206 -0.85 -11.00 -0.65
N ARG A 207 -1.20 -11.09 0.62
CA ARG A 207 -0.24 -11.19 1.71
C ARG A 207 -0.47 -12.49 2.46
N ILE A 208 0.59 -13.21 2.74
CA ILE A 208 0.56 -14.45 3.53
C ILE A 208 1.49 -14.28 4.71
N GLU A 209 0.98 -14.51 5.92
CA GLU A 209 1.78 -14.64 7.13
C GLU A 209 1.64 -16.09 7.60
N LYS A 210 2.74 -16.86 7.56
CA LYS A 210 2.78 -18.27 7.93
C LYS A 210 3.60 -18.43 9.21
N THR A 211 3.02 -19.07 10.22
CA THR A 211 3.75 -19.42 11.44
C THR A 211 4.28 -20.86 11.39
N ASP A 212 5.18 -21.18 12.32
CA ASP A 212 5.60 -22.54 12.67
C ASP A 212 4.79 -23.15 13.83
N SER A 213 3.72 -22.47 14.25
CA SER A 213 2.89 -22.85 15.39
C SER A 213 1.48 -23.24 14.95
N ASP A 214 1.07 -24.45 15.33
CA ASP A 214 -0.28 -25.00 15.10
C ASP A 214 -1.39 -24.19 15.78
N LEU A 215 -1.06 -23.29 16.72
CA LEU A 215 -2.05 -22.39 17.34
C LEU A 215 -2.53 -21.29 16.40
N PHE A 216 -1.67 -20.87 15.46
CA PHE A 216 -1.90 -19.73 14.57
C PHE A 216 -1.98 -20.11 13.08
N GLY A 217 -1.18 -21.08 12.65
CA GLY A 217 -1.14 -21.56 11.27
C GLY A 217 -0.80 -20.47 10.25
N THR A 218 -1.36 -20.61 9.05
CA THR A 218 -1.18 -19.67 7.95
C THR A 218 -2.40 -18.76 7.81
N THR A 219 -2.18 -17.45 7.65
CA THR A 219 -3.25 -16.52 7.29
C THR A 219 -2.94 -15.81 5.98
N GLU A 220 -3.91 -15.85 5.07
CA GLU A 220 -3.86 -15.14 3.80
C GLU A 220 -4.79 -13.92 3.81
N MET A 221 -4.34 -12.81 3.24
CA MET A 221 -5.16 -11.64 2.93
C MET A 221 -5.10 -11.35 1.45
N LEU A 222 -6.24 -11.50 0.77
CA LEU A 222 -6.46 -11.07 -0.60
C LEU A 222 -7.19 -9.72 -0.61
N GLN A 223 -6.58 -8.74 -1.27
CA GLN A 223 -7.16 -7.44 -1.55
C GLN A 223 -7.32 -7.28 -3.06
N VAL A 224 -8.54 -6.98 -3.53
CA VAL A 224 -8.83 -6.76 -4.96
C VAL A 224 -9.60 -5.47 -5.17
N LEU A 225 -9.24 -4.71 -6.20
CA LEU A 225 -9.91 -3.47 -6.55
C LEU A 225 -11.35 -3.75 -6.98
N GLU A 226 -12.29 -3.19 -6.23
CA GLU A 226 -13.72 -3.36 -6.45
C GLU A 226 -14.31 -2.26 -7.34
N ASP A 227 -13.93 -1.00 -7.08
CA ASP A 227 -14.42 0.17 -7.83
C ASP A 227 -13.39 1.33 -7.76
N TYR A 228 -13.37 2.21 -8.76
CA TYR A 228 -12.59 3.44 -8.78
C TYR A 228 -13.26 4.55 -9.61
N LYS A 229 -13.21 5.79 -9.12
CA LYS A 229 -13.79 7.00 -9.74
C LYS A 229 -12.81 8.16 -9.69
#